data_AF-A0A1I8ACL5-F1
#
_entry.id   AF-A0A1I8ACL5-F1
#
_cell.length_a   1.000
_cell.length_b   1.000
_cell.length_c   1.000
_cell.angle_alpha   90.00
_cell.angle_beta   90.00
_cell.angle_gamma   90.00
#
_symmetry.space_group_name_H-M   'P 1'
#
loop_
_entity.id
_entity.type
_entity.pdbx_description
1 polymer ?
#
loop_
_entity_poly.entity_id
_entity_poly.type
_entity_poly.pdbx_seq_one_letter_code
_entity_poly.pdbx_strand_id
1 'polypeptide(L)'
;MDDVPFYFYQQCCQLLSAHGLWAAQELSGYYGLLASSVLKDWADYSTTIKDGIERESFIVHPGTNRKIVTSLEIEAVPKKFVRNLSICLQDAKDETVSLKLLRRLPYAECNFVLFSPTINEAWVDFANSLKRLGPVCMKQKKFDSNAIRLLQKLVAGQKLSTLTVYAEACENIMDELTSLLCQNQFEKLVIWNYHQGRWTGAAVRHLLEFWSQNSEKLKGKNLLLQEGCSGGVDQLEQFVLPRALKADPTKKVSTLQEVLEFSSKKECDFIDKEYRHNHFYFAKPSCVYKFEEGEGGEKHRIYISFEIAVQVTKKFPTAKRQHRPANFNGRRDLHLMRNTNDLHILFA
;
A
#
# COMPACT_ATOMS: atom_id res chain seq x y z
N MET A 1 23.19 -8.66 -19.81
CA MET A 1 21.95 -9.40 -19.50
C MET A 1 21.92 -10.70 -20.29
N ASP A 2 22.43 -10.72 -21.52
CA ASP A 2 22.33 -11.90 -22.40
C ASP A 2 22.95 -13.21 -21.86
N ASP A 3 23.83 -13.15 -20.85
CA ASP A 3 24.43 -14.32 -20.21
C ASP A 3 23.59 -14.93 -19.06
N VAL A 4 22.46 -14.31 -18.69
CA VAL A 4 21.61 -14.82 -17.60
C VAL A 4 20.69 -15.93 -18.13
N PRO A 5 20.59 -17.08 -17.45
CA PRO A 5 19.76 -18.19 -17.91
C PRO A 5 18.31 -17.81 -18.14
N PHE A 6 17.70 -18.29 -19.22
CA PHE A 6 16.30 -18.01 -19.56
C PHE A 6 15.32 -18.27 -18.40
N TYR A 7 15.53 -19.37 -17.68
CA TYR A 7 14.69 -19.74 -16.54
C TYR A 7 14.67 -18.68 -15.43
N PHE A 8 15.79 -17.97 -15.22
CA PHE A 8 15.86 -16.88 -14.24
C PHE A 8 14.90 -15.75 -14.61
N TYR A 9 14.87 -15.34 -15.89
CA TYR A 9 13.95 -14.31 -16.35
C TYR A 9 12.49 -14.69 -16.19
N GLN A 10 12.16 -15.94 -16.51
CA GLN A 10 10.81 -16.45 -16.33
C GLN A 10 10.40 -16.42 -14.86
N GLN A 11 11.29 -16.82 -13.96
CA GLN A 11 11.03 -16.78 -12.53
C GLN A 11 10.88 -15.34 -12.03
N CYS A 12 11.76 -14.42 -12.46
CA CYS A 12 11.66 -13.00 -12.09
C CYS A 12 10.32 -12.40 -12.54
N CYS A 13 9.90 -12.61 -13.80
CA CYS A 13 8.61 -12.11 -14.29
C CYS A 13 7.43 -12.68 -13.51
N GLN A 14 7.53 -13.91 -12.98
CA GLN A 14 6.48 -14.48 -12.13
C GLN A 14 6.41 -13.87 -10.73
N LEU A 15 7.49 -13.26 -10.26
CA LEU A 15 7.56 -12.59 -8.95
C LEU A 15 7.27 -11.09 -9.02
N LEU A 16 7.43 -10.46 -10.18
CA LEU A 16 7.16 -9.04 -10.33
C LEU A 16 5.68 -8.73 -10.13
N SER A 17 5.39 -7.57 -9.53
CA SER A 17 4.05 -7.01 -9.51
C SER A 17 3.61 -6.61 -10.92
N ALA A 18 2.31 -6.34 -11.11
CA ALA A 18 1.82 -5.81 -12.39
C ALA A 18 2.59 -4.53 -12.81
N HIS A 19 2.90 -3.63 -11.88
CA HIS A 19 3.70 -2.44 -12.15
C HIS A 19 5.15 -2.78 -12.53
N GLY A 20 5.76 -3.75 -11.84
CA GLY A 20 7.09 -4.24 -12.17
C GLY A 20 7.14 -4.83 -13.58
N LEU A 21 6.10 -5.55 -13.99
CA LEU A 21 5.96 -6.08 -15.35
C LEU A 21 5.74 -4.97 -16.39
N TRP A 22 4.93 -3.95 -16.07
CA TRP A 22 4.77 -2.75 -16.92
C TRP A 22 6.10 -2.02 -17.15
N ALA A 23 6.94 -1.90 -16.13
CA ALA A 23 8.28 -1.34 -16.30
C ALA A 23 9.19 -2.29 -17.09
N ALA A 24 9.14 -3.59 -16.79
CA ALA A 24 10.01 -4.58 -17.42
C ALA A 24 9.73 -4.79 -18.91
N GLN A 25 8.49 -4.62 -19.38
CA GLN A 25 8.18 -4.73 -20.82
C GLN A 25 8.83 -3.65 -21.69
N GLU A 26 9.26 -2.53 -21.10
CA GLU A 26 9.98 -1.47 -21.82
C GLU A 26 11.47 -1.81 -22.03
N LEU A 27 11.96 -2.88 -21.42
CA LEU A 27 13.33 -3.35 -21.63
C LEU A 27 13.45 -4.00 -23.01
N SER A 28 14.60 -3.82 -23.65
CA SER A 28 14.84 -4.38 -24.98
C SER A 28 15.07 -5.90 -24.93
N GLY A 29 14.94 -6.53 -26.10
CA GLY A 29 15.25 -7.94 -26.28
C GLY A 29 14.28 -8.89 -25.60
N TYR A 30 14.80 -10.03 -25.18
CA TYR A 30 14.00 -11.17 -24.74
C TYR A 30 13.21 -10.89 -23.45
N TYR A 31 13.80 -10.16 -22.51
CA TYR A 31 13.18 -9.90 -21.21
C TYR A 31 11.92 -9.03 -21.31
N GLY A 32 11.95 -7.98 -22.13
CA GLY A 32 10.75 -7.15 -22.34
C GLY A 32 9.62 -7.89 -23.04
N LEU A 33 9.95 -8.74 -24.02
CA LEU A 33 8.97 -9.61 -24.68
C LEU A 33 8.34 -10.58 -23.69
N LEU A 34 9.13 -11.20 -22.81
CA LEU A 34 8.64 -12.11 -21.79
C LEU A 34 7.74 -11.38 -20.77
N ALA A 35 8.18 -10.22 -20.27
CA ALA A 35 7.40 -9.40 -19.34
C ALA A 35 6.06 -8.98 -19.95
N SER A 36 6.05 -8.56 -21.22
CA SER A 36 4.84 -8.21 -21.96
C SER A 36 3.89 -9.40 -22.10
N SER A 37 4.42 -10.59 -22.44
CA SER A 37 3.62 -11.82 -22.53
C SER A 37 3.01 -12.20 -21.18
N VAL A 38 3.82 -12.19 -20.11
CA VAL A 38 3.35 -12.51 -18.76
C VAL A 38 2.29 -11.51 -18.30
N LEU A 39 2.47 -10.21 -18.57
CA LEU A 39 1.51 -9.17 -18.22
C LEU A 39 0.18 -9.33 -18.97
N LYS A 40 0.22 -9.77 -20.23
CA LYS A 40 -0.98 -10.04 -21.03
C LYS A 40 -1.78 -11.21 -20.48
N ASP A 41 -1.08 -12.25 -20.04
CA ASP A 41 -1.70 -13.45 -19.49
C ASP A 41 -2.12 -13.27 -18.01
N TRP A 42 -1.49 -12.33 -17.29
CA TRP A 42 -1.78 -12.04 -15.88
C TRP A 42 -3.27 -11.82 -15.65
N ALA A 43 -3.80 -12.53 -14.65
CA ALA A 43 -5.19 -12.44 -14.23
C ALA A 43 -5.29 -12.21 -12.72
N ASP A 44 -6.19 -11.31 -12.33
CA ASP A 44 -6.63 -11.11 -10.95
C ASP A 44 -8.06 -11.61 -10.83
N TYR A 45 -8.28 -12.61 -9.97
CA TYR A 45 -9.61 -13.10 -9.64
C TYR A 45 -10.14 -12.33 -8.44
N SER A 46 -11.36 -11.82 -8.53
CA SER A 46 -12.05 -11.15 -7.43
C SER A 46 -13.41 -11.78 -7.23
N THR A 47 -13.81 -11.93 -5.97
CA THR A 47 -15.14 -12.46 -5.64
C THR A 47 -15.69 -11.91 -4.35
N THR A 48 -17.01 -11.90 -4.24
CA THR A 48 -17.73 -11.52 -3.02
C THR A 48 -18.34 -12.75 -2.39
N ILE A 49 -18.04 -12.98 -1.12
CA ILE A 49 -18.67 -14.02 -0.31
C ILE A 49 -19.68 -13.35 0.61
N LYS A 50 -20.91 -13.84 0.54
CA LYS A 50 -22.00 -13.42 1.41
C LYS A 50 -22.83 -14.63 1.81
N ASP A 51 -23.04 -14.78 3.10
CA ASP A 51 -23.72 -15.85 3.80
C ASP A 51 -23.02 -17.20 3.62
N GLY A 52 -21.67 -17.20 3.59
CA GLY A 52 -20.90 -18.41 3.27
C GLY A 52 -21.14 -18.94 1.86
N ILE A 53 -21.54 -18.07 0.91
CA ILE A 53 -21.80 -18.41 -0.49
C ILE A 53 -21.04 -17.44 -1.39
N GLU A 54 -20.35 -17.97 -2.41
CA GLU A 54 -19.76 -17.17 -3.49
C GLU A 54 -20.88 -16.54 -4.33
N ARG A 55 -20.95 -15.19 -4.40
CA ARG A 55 -22.02 -14.46 -5.09
C ARG A 55 -21.59 -13.99 -6.47
N GLU A 56 -20.78 -12.94 -6.50
CA GLU A 56 -20.32 -12.30 -7.72
C GLU A 56 -18.83 -12.52 -7.84
N SER A 57 -18.40 -13.03 -9.00
CA SER A 57 -16.99 -13.17 -9.30
C SER A 57 -16.65 -12.63 -10.68
N PHE A 58 -15.41 -12.19 -10.81
CA PHE A 58 -14.87 -11.71 -12.07
C PHE A 58 -13.36 -11.89 -12.12
N ILE A 59 -12.83 -11.94 -13.34
CA ILE A 59 -11.39 -11.88 -13.61
C ILE A 59 -11.10 -10.54 -14.30
N VAL A 60 -10.03 -9.87 -13.86
CA VAL A 60 -9.46 -8.71 -14.56
C VAL A 60 -8.09 -9.09 -15.11
N HIS A 61 -7.81 -8.69 -16.34
CA HIS A 61 -6.48 -8.75 -16.94
C HIS A 61 -5.84 -7.37 -16.91
N PRO A 62 -4.93 -7.06 -15.96
CA PRO A 62 -4.38 -5.71 -15.81
C PRO A 62 -3.67 -5.17 -17.07
N GLY A 63 -3.06 -6.05 -17.87
CA GLY A 63 -2.40 -5.66 -19.12
C GLY A 63 -3.35 -5.15 -20.22
N THR A 64 -4.61 -5.59 -20.20
CA THR A 64 -5.61 -5.27 -21.24
C THR A 64 -6.83 -4.51 -20.70
N ASN A 65 -6.96 -4.38 -19.38
CA ASN A 65 -8.16 -3.93 -18.69
C ASN A 65 -9.43 -4.72 -19.05
N ARG A 66 -9.29 -5.94 -19.63
CA ARG A 66 -10.44 -6.80 -19.90
C ARG A 66 -11.00 -7.34 -18.58
N LYS A 67 -12.29 -7.13 -18.36
CA LYS A 67 -13.06 -7.74 -17.26
C LYS A 67 -13.92 -8.87 -17.79
N ILE A 68 -13.78 -10.05 -17.20
CA ILE A 68 -14.54 -11.26 -17.51
C ILE A 68 -15.48 -11.54 -16.35
N VAL A 69 -16.78 -11.63 -16.60
CA VAL A 69 -17.81 -11.81 -15.56
C VAL A 69 -18.62 -13.10 -15.73
N THR A 70 -18.54 -13.75 -16.89
CA THR A 70 -19.32 -14.96 -17.16
C THR A 70 -18.60 -16.18 -16.58
N SER A 71 -19.34 -17.09 -15.94
CA SER A 71 -18.77 -18.29 -15.31
C SER A 71 -18.02 -19.17 -16.31
N LEU A 72 -18.54 -19.33 -17.54
CA LEU A 72 -17.91 -20.12 -18.59
C LEU A 72 -16.53 -19.56 -18.98
N GLU A 73 -16.42 -18.25 -19.19
CA GLU A 73 -15.14 -17.63 -19.54
C GLU A 73 -14.17 -17.64 -18.34
N ILE A 74 -14.67 -17.41 -17.11
CA ILE A 74 -13.86 -17.49 -15.88
C ILE A 74 -13.24 -18.89 -15.73
N GLU A 75 -14.02 -19.95 -16.00
CA GLU A 75 -13.51 -21.31 -15.89
C GLU A 75 -12.52 -21.65 -17.01
N ALA A 76 -12.65 -21.04 -18.19
CA ALA A 76 -11.71 -21.19 -19.29
C ALA A 76 -10.33 -20.54 -19.04
N VAL A 77 -10.21 -19.58 -18.10
CA VAL A 77 -8.91 -18.95 -17.78
C VAL A 77 -7.98 -19.98 -17.12
N PRO A 78 -6.76 -20.21 -17.65
CA PRO A 78 -5.80 -21.11 -17.02
C PRO A 78 -5.37 -20.62 -15.63
N LYS A 79 -5.60 -21.45 -14.59
CA LYS A 79 -5.42 -21.04 -13.19
C LYS A 79 -3.97 -20.66 -12.83
N LYS A 80 -2.97 -21.14 -13.58
CA LYS A 80 -1.56 -20.75 -13.44
C LYS A 80 -1.29 -19.26 -13.74
N PHE A 81 -2.20 -18.60 -14.44
CA PHE A 81 -2.10 -17.18 -14.76
C PHE A 81 -2.83 -16.29 -13.76
N VAL A 82 -3.66 -16.87 -12.88
CA VAL A 82 -4.31 -16.13 -11.80
C VAL A 82 -3.29 -15.92 -10.69
N ARG A 83 -2.84 -14.69 -10.51
CA ARG A 83 -1.78 -14.32 -9.55
C ARG A 83 -2.31 -13.74 -8.26
N ASN A 84 -3.46 -13.09 -8.31
CA ASN A 84 -4.13 -12.56 -7.13
C ASN A 84 -5.54 -13.12 -7.03
N LEU A 85 -5.92 -13.49 -5.81
CA LEU A 85 -7.27 -13.85 -5.41
C LEU A 85 -7.73 -12.84 -4.36
N SER A 86 -8.62 -11.93 -4.75
CA SER A 86 -9.23 -10.95 -3.84
C SER A 86 -10.60 -11.45 -3.38
N ILE A 87 -10.72 -11.72 -2.08
CA ILE A 87 -11.95 -12.19 -1.44
C ILE A 87 -12.58 -11.05 -0.64
N CYS A 88 -13.74 -10.59 -1.08
CA CYS A 88 -14.55 -9.59 -0.41
C CYS A 88 -15.55 -10.28 0.54
N LEU A 89 -15.27 -10.27 1.84
CA LEU A 89 -16.12 -10.88 2.86
C LEU A 89 -17.17 -9.87 3.34
N GLN A 90 -18.45 -10.13 3.05
CA GLN A 90 -19.58 -9.28 3.48
C GLN A 90 -20.11 -9.65 4.88
N ASP A 91 -19.79 -10.84 5.36
CA ASP A 91 -20.14 -11.34 6.69
C ASP A 91 -19.05 -12.27 7.22
N ALA A 92 -19.10 -12.53 8.52
CA ALA A 92 -18.19 -13.42 9.23
C ALA A 92 -18.75 -14.85 9.32
N LYS A 93 -19.25 -15.42 8.21
CA LYS A 93 -19.67 -16.83 8.19
C LYS A 93 -18.51 -17.76 7.81
N ASP A 94 -18.82 -19.04 7.64
CA ASP A 94 -17.88 -20.14 7.44
C ASP A 94 -16.88 -19.89 6.29
N GLU A 95 -15.59 -20.14 6.56
CA GLU A 95 -14.46 -19.99 5.65
C GLU A 95 -14.30 -21.14 4.65
N THR A 96 -15.18 -22.14 4.67
CA THR A 96 -15.14 -23.25 3.72
C THR A 96 -15.14 -22.80 2.26
N VAL A 97 -15.81 -21.68 1.93
CA VAL A 97 -15.78 -21.11 0.57
C VAL A 97 -14.41 -20.53 0.25
N SER A 98 -13.80 -19.75 1.14
CA SER A 98 -12.45 -19.20 0.98
C SER A 98 -11.41 -20.32 0.75
N LEU A 99 -11.53 -21.43 1.48
CA LEU A 99 -10.67 -22.60 1.32
C LEU A 99 -10.87 -23.31 -0.03
N LYS A 100 -12.12 -23.45 -0.50
CA LYS A 100 -12.42 -24.00 -1.83
C LYS A 100 -11.82 -23.14 -2.94
N LEU A 101 -11.88 -21.81 -2.80
CA LEU A 101 -11.29 -20.87 -3.75
C LEU A 101 -9.77 -21.03 -3.85
N LEU A 102 -9.07 -21.13 -2.71
CA LEU A 102 -7.63 -21.37 -2.70
C LEU A 102 -7.24 -22.70 -3.36
N ARG A 103 -8.02 -23.76 -3.16
CA ARG A 103 -7.80 -25.04 -3.83
C ARG A 103 -8.02 -24.92 -5.35
N ARG A 104 -9.00 -24.12 -5.79
CA ARG A 104 -9.26 -23.84 -7.21
C ARG A 104 -8.15 -22.97 -7.83
N LEU A 105 -7.52 -22.09 -7.05
CA LEU A 105 -6.53 -21.10 -7.49
C LEU A 105 -5.21 -21.23 -6.70
N PRO A 106 -4.50 -22.36 -6.80
CA PRO A 106 -3.38 -22.69 -5.91
C PRO A 106 -2.13 -21.82 -6.12
N TYR A 107 -2.05 -21.07 -7.22
CA TYR A 107 -0.91 -20.20 -7.55
C TYR A 107 -1.13 -18.73 -7.15
N ALA A 108 -2.33 -18.38 -6.70
CA ALA A 108 -2.69 -17.01 -6.37
C ALA A 108 -2.28 -16.64 -4.95
N GLU A 109 -1.83 -15.39 -4.78
CA GLU A 109 -1.75 -14.75 -3.47
C GLU A 109 -3.15 -14.31 -3.02
N CYS A 110 -3.48 -14.58 -1.75
CA CYS A 110 -4.82 -14.37 -1.23
C CYS A 110 -4.92 -13.03 -0.50
N ASN A 111 -5.76 -12.15 -1.02
CA ASN A 111 -6.04 -10.82 -0.49
C ASN A 111 -7.44 -10.82 0.10
N PHE A 112 -7.64 -10.13 1.21
CA PHE A 112 -8.95 -10.04 1.85
C PHE A 112 -9.42 -8.60 1.93
N VAL A 113 -10.71 -8.41 1.67
CA VAL A 113 -11.42 -7.16 1.91
C VAL A 113 -12.59 -7.45 2.85
N LEU A 114 -12.45 -7.03 4.11
CA LEU A 114 -13.42 -7.25 5.16
C LEU A 114 -14.43 -6.09 5.16
N PHE A 115 -15.63 -6.36 4.68
CA PHE A 115 -16.77 -5.43 4.74
C PHE A 115 -17.63 -5.66 5.99
N SER A 116 -17.43 -6.74 6.75
CA SER A 116 -18.16 -7.00 7.99
C SER A 116 -17.50 -6.30 9.19
N PRO A 117 -18.28 -5.70 10.11
CA PRO A 117 -17.75 -5.18 11.40
C PRO A 117 -17.27 -6.30 12.32
N THR A 118 -17.79 -7.51 12.12
CA THR A 118 -17.37 -8.69 12.88
C THR A 118 -16.31 -9.45 12.09
N ILE A 119 -15.27 -9.84 12.80
CA ILE A 119 -14.32 -10.86 12.38
C ILE A 119 -14.63 -12.08 13.25
N ASN A 120 -14.57 -13.30 12.70
CA ASN A 120 -14.71 -14.52 13.49
C ASN A 120 -13.34 -15.17 13.71
N GLU A 121 -13.26 -16.07 14.68
CA GLU A 121 -12.01 -16.76 15.02
C GLU A 121 -11.55 -17.70 13.91
N ALA A 122 -12.48 -18.36 13.22
CA ALA A 122 -12.18 -19.28 12.12
C ALA A 122 -11.45 -18.59 10.95
N TRP A 123 -11.82 -17.35 10.62
CA TRP A 123 -11.16 -16.53 9.62
C TRP A 123 -9.74 -16.17 10.02
N VAL A 124 -9.52 -15.76 11.28
CA VAL A 124 -8.18 -15.44 11.77
C VAL A 124 -7.28 -16.67 11.73
N ASP A 125 -7.78 -17.83 12.17
CA ASP A 125 -7.03 -19.09 12.13
C ASP A 125 -6.72 -19.50 10.69
N PHE A 126 -7.69 -19.35 9.79
CA PHE A 126 -7.52 -19.59 8.37
C PHE A 126 -6.47 -18.66 7.76
N ALA A 127 -6.57 -17.34 7.97
CA ALA A 127 -5.60 -16.35 7.48
C ALA A 127 -4.18 -16.65 7.99
N ASN A 128 -4.05 -17.04 9.26
CA ASN A 128 -2.77 -17.43 9.86
C ASN A 128 -2.22 -18.75 9.30
N SER A 129 -3.10 -19.65 8.83
CA SER A 129 -2.69 -20.92 8.21
C SER A 129 -2.17 -20.76 6.77
N LEU A 130 -2.41 -19.60 6.13
CA LEU A 130 -2.00 -19.38 4.76
C LEU A 130 -0.47 -19.34 4.63
N LYS A 131 0.03 -20.01 3.58
CA LYS A 131 1.45 -19.94 3.21
C LYS A 131 1.84 -18.51 2.84
N ARG A 132 0.94 -17.81 2.13
CA ARG A 132 1.10 -16.44 1.65
C ARG A 132 -0.21 -15.68 1.85
N LEU A 133 -0.27 -14.88 2.90
CA LEU A 133 -1.34 -13.91 3.10
C LEU A 133 -0.90 -12.62 2.39
N GLY A 134 -1.69 -12.19 1.41
CA GLY A 134 -1.50 -10.91 0.76
C GLY A 134 -2.08 -9.76 1.59
N PRO A 135 -2.31 -8.58 0.97
CA PRO A 135 -2.92 -7.46 1.67
C PRO A 135 -4.29 -7.79 2.28
N VAL A 136 -4.49 -7.31 3.51
CA VAL A 136 -5.80 -7.30 4.17
C VAL A 136 -6.30 -5.86 4.23
N CYS A 137 -7.53 -5.65 3.75
CA CYS A 137 -8.22 -4.37 3.81
C CYS A 137 -9.43 -4.50 4.74
N MET A 138 -9.53 -3.65 5.75
CA MET A 138 -10.67 -3.57 6.64
C MET A 138 -11.46 -2.30 6.34
N LYS A 139 -12.67 -2.45 5.81
CA LYS A 139 -13.49 -1.31 5.36
C LYS A 139 -14.39 -0.70 6.44
N GLN A 140 -14.23 -1.15 7.66
CA GLN A 140 -15.10 -0.77 8.77
C GLN A 140 -14.58 0.47 9.46
N LYS A 141 -15.52 1.33 9.88
CA LYS A 141 -15.18 2.58 10.57
C LYS A 141 -14.90 2.39 12.05
N LYS A 142 -15.40 1.31 12.64
CA LYS A 142 -15.25 0.96 14.05
C LYS A 142 -15.20 -0.54 14.20
N PHE A 143 -14.42 -0.99 15.18
CA PHE A 143 -14.34 -2.40 15.57
C PHE A 143 -14.89 -2.54 16.98
N ASP A 144 -15.67 -3.59 17.22
CA ASP A 144 -16.03 -3.98 18.57
C ASP A 144 -14.83 -4.63 19.29
N SER A 145 -14.94 -4.80 20.62
CA SER A 145 -13.86 -5.36 21.43
C SER A 145 -13.46 -6.77 21.01
N ASN A 146 -14.39 -7.57 20.47
CA ASN A 146 -14.08 -8.90 19.98
C ASN A 146 -13.31 -8.85 18.65
N ALA A 147 -13.68 -7.97 17.73
CA ALA A 147 -12.95 -7.75 16.48
C ALA A 147 -11.53 -7.22 16.75
N ILE A 148 -11.34 -6.33 17.73
CA ILE A 148 -10.01 -5.87 18.16
C ILE A 148 -9.18 -7.04 18.69
N ARG A 149 -9.73 -7.86 19.59
CA ARG A 149 -9.06 -9.07 20.12
C ARG A 149 -8.65 -10.04 19.00
N LEU A 150 -9.49 -10.19 17.98
CA LEU A 150 -9.20 -11.05 16.83
C LEU A 150 -8.17 -10.43 15.89
N LEU A 151 -8.16 -9.11 15.70
CA LEU A 151 -7.09 -8.40 15.02
C LEU A 151 -5.76 -8.57 15.78
N GLN A 152 -5.75 -8.47 17.11
CA GLN A 152 -4.57 -8.77 17.92
C GLN A 152 -4.05 -10.19 17.68
N LYS A 153 -4.94 -11.19 17.61
CA LYS A 153 -4.57 -12.58 17.27
C LYS A 153 -3.97 -12.69 15.87
N LEU A 154 -4.50 -11.95 14.89
CA LEU A 154 -3.95 -11.90 13.54
C LEU A 154 -2.57 -11.23 13.51
N VAL A 155 -2.40 -10.12 14.21
CA VAL A 155 -1.12 -9.41 14.36
C VAL A 155 -0.09 -10.32 15.03
N ALA A 156 -0.46 -11.02 16.12
CA ALA A 156 0.43 -11.97 16.80
C ALA A 156 0.89 -13.13 15.90
N GLY A 157 0.10 -13.50 14.89
CA GLY A 157 0.46 -14.52 13.90
C GLY A 157 1.59 -14.11 12.95
N GLN A 158 1.96 -12.82 12.89
CA GLN A 158 3.06 -12.29 12.07
C GLN A 158 2.97 -12.70 10.59
N LYS A 159 1.76 -12.74 10.02
CA LYS A 159 1.52 -13.07 8.61
C LYS A 159 1.23 -11.85 7.73
N LEU A 160 0.86 -10.73 8.34
CA LEU A 160 0.53 -9.50 7.62
C LEU A 160 1.81 -8.80 7.16
N SER A 161 1.91 -8.55 5.85
CA SER A 161 2.89 -7.61 5.26
C SER A 161 2.25 -6.26 4.95
N THR A 162 0.95 -6.24 4.66
CA THR A 162 0.20 -5.02 4.33
C THR A 162 -1.16 -5.03 5.01
N LEU A 163 -1.51 -3.92 5.64
CA LEU A 163 -2.84 -3.67 6.20
C LEU A 163 -3.39 -2.35 5.67
N THR A 164 -4.64 -2.37 5.19
CA THR A 164 -5.39 -1.16 4.82
C THR A 164 -6.56 -1.00 5.78
N VAL A 165 -6.69 0.17 6.40
CA VAL A 165 -7.74 0.50 7.36
C VAL A 165 -8.39 1.83 7.01
N TYR A 166 -9.66 2.01 7.39
CA TYR A 166 -10.30 3.31 7.29
C TYR A 166 -9.73 4.27 8.35
N ALA A 167 -9.61 5.55 7.98
CA ALA A 167 -9.10 6.58 8.87
C ALA A 167 -9.86 6.66 10.20
N GLU A 168 -11.19 6.53 10.17
CA GLU A 168 -12.03 6.59 11.37
C GLU A 168 -11.83 5.40 12.31
N ALA A 169 -11.35 4.26 11.79
CA ALA A 169 -11.16 3.07 12.59
C ALA A 169 -9.84 3.06 13.35
N CYS A 170 -8.85 3.84 12.87
CA CYS A 170 -7.50 3.85 13.42
C CYS A 170 -7.47 4.18 14.91
N GLU A 171 -8.36 5.05 15.40
CA GLU A 171 -8.41 5.43 16.82
C GLU A 171 -8.78 4.25 17.73
N ASN A 172 -9.58 3.30 17.24
CA ASN A 172 -9.99 2.13 18.01
C ASN A 172 -8.94 1.01 18.02
N ILE A 173 -7.97 1.04 17.10
CA ILE A 173 -6.98 -0.03 16.91
C ILE A 173 -5.53 0.48 16.92
N MET A 174 -5.27 1.64 17.53
CA MET A 174 -3.96 2.29 17.46
C MET A 174 -2.84 1.43 18.07
N ASP A 175 -3.14 0.74 19.16
CA ASP A 175 -2.18 -0.15 19.83
C ASP A 175 -1.83 -1.36 18.94
N GLU A 176 -2.82 -1.91 18.22
CA GLU A 176 -2.60 -2.97 17.24
C GLU A 176 -1.78 -2.50 16.04
N LEU A 177 -2.07 -1.29 15.54
CA LEU A 177 -1.34 -0.71 14.40
C LEU A 177 0.13 -0.44 14.73
N THR A 178 0.42 0.09 15.92
CA THR A 178 1.78 0.36 16.38
C THR A 178 2.55 -0.94 16.67
N SER A 179 1.89 -1.93 17.29
CA SER A 179 2.43 -3.28 17.47
C SER A 179 2.77 -3.94 16.14
N LEU A 180 1.87 -3.85 15.17
CA LEU A 180 2.05 -4.38 13.81
C LEU A 180 3.23 -3.72 13.08
N LEU A 181 3.38 -2.39 13.19
CA LEU A 181 4.50 -1.65 12.60
C LEU A 181 5.88 -2.07 13.13
N CYS A 182 5.94 -2.55 14.37
CA CYS A 182 7.19 -3.06 14.96
C CYS A 182 7.57 -4.46 14.48
N GLN A 183 6.72 -5.15 13.71
CA GLN A 183 7.00 -6.51 13.26
C GLN A 183 7.89 -6.51 12.02
N ASN A 184 8.91 -7.37 12.01
CA ASN A 184 9.92 -7.39 10.94
C ASN A 184 9.32 -7.62 9.55
N GLN A 185 8.34 -8.52 9.43
CA GLN A 185 7.71 -8.86 8.16
C GLN A 185 6.65 -7.87 7.68
N PHE A 186 6.16 -6.98 8.56
CA PHE A 186 5.20 -5.96 8.16
C PHE A 186 5.91 -4.90 7.32
N GLU A 187 5.31 -4.42 6.24
CA GLU A 187 5.97 -3.48 5.33
C GLU A 187 5.20 -2.17 5.19
N LYS A 188 3.86 -2.24 5.26
CA LYS A 188 3.01 -1.17 4.76
C LYS A 188 1.68 -1.06 5.48
N LEU A 189 1.44 0.11 6.07
CA LEU A 189 0.14 0.54 6.56
C LEU A 189 -0.47 1.53 5.58
N VAL A 190 -1.72 1.29 5.17
CA VAL A 190 -2.50 2.20 4.35
C VAL A 190 -3.68 2.69 5.16
N ILE A 191 -3.80 4.01 5.32
CA ILE A 191 -4.98 4.63 5.91
C ILE A 191 -5.80 5.27 4.79
N TRP A 192 -7.03 4.78 4.64
CA TRP A 192 -7.92 5.16 3.55
C TRP A 192 -9.03 6.07 4.06
N ASN A 193 -9.26 7.21 3.38
CA ASN A 193 -10.32 8.17 3.70
C ASN A 193 -11.26 8.38 2.51
N TYR A 194 -12.02 7.35 2.15
CA TYR A 194 -12.88 7.37 0.96
C TYR A 194 -13.97 8.46 0.98
N HIS A 195 -14.45 8.83 2.16
CA HIS A 195 -15.45 9.88 2.25
C HIS A 195 -14.75 11.22 2.15
N GLN A 196 -15.20 12.09 1.25
CA GLN A 196 -14.78 13.51 1.16
C GLN A 196 -15.02 14.32 2.46
N GLY A 197 -15.38 13.65 3.55
CA GLY A 197 -15.38 14.22 4.88
C GLY A 197 -13.97 14.58 5.31
N ARG A 198 -13.93 15.56 6.20
CA ARG A 198 -12.70 15.97 6.86
C ARG A 198 -12.15 14.78 7.64
N TRP A 199 -10.87 14.50 7.50
CA TRP A 199 -10.17 13.55 8.36
C TRP A 199 -10.25 14.04 9.81
N THR A 200 -11.03 13.35 10.66
CA THR A 200 -11.34 13.85 12.02
C THR A 200 -10.44 13.29 13.11
N GLY A 201 -9.68 12.22 12.85
CA GLY A 201 -8.87 11.55 13.88
C GLY A 201 -7.40 11.95 13.90
N ALA A 202 -6.70 11.60 14.99
CA ALA A 202 -5.29 11.93 15.22
C ALA A 202 -4.29 10.83 14.79
N ALA A 203 -4.73 9.88 13.96
CA ALA A 203 -3.98 8.67 13.66
C ALA A 203 -2.60 8.92 13.07
N VAL A 204 -2.47 9.85 12.11
CA VAL A 204 -1.20 10.16 11.45
C VAL A 204 -0.23 10.76 12.45
N ARG A 205 -0.70 11.71 13.27
CA ARG A 205 0.13 12.33 14.31
C ARG A 205 0.64 11.31 15.33
N HIS A 206 -0.24 10.43 15.82
CA HIS A 206 0.15 9.37 16.77
C HIS A 206 1.18 8.40 16.17
N LEU A 207 1.02 8.02 14.91
CA LEU A 207 2.00 7.15 14.23
C LEU A 207 3.36 7.84 14.05
N LEU A 208 3.38 9.15 13.75
CA LEU A 208 4.62 9.93 13.66
C LEU A 208 5.28 10.10 15.04
N GLU A 209 4.49 10.35 16.09
CA GLU A 209 4.99 10.38 17.47
C GLU A 209 5.57 9.03 17.90
N PHE A 210 4.87 7.94 17.57
CA PHE A 210 5.36 6.59 17.82
C PHE A 210 6.67 6.30 17.08
N TRP A 211 6.78 6.73 15.82
CA TRP A 211 8.02 6.65 15.05
C TRP A 211 9.17 7.43 15.71
N SER A 212 8.94 8.66 16.19
CA SER A 212 10.00 9.43 16.86
C SER A 212 10.56 8.72 18.12
N GLN A 213 9.79 7.81 18.72
CA GLN A 213 10.19 7.02 19.88
C GLN A 213 10.74 5.63 19.53
N ASN A 214 10.49 5.14 18.31
CA ASN A 214 10.76 3.76 17.88
C ASN A 214 11.36 3.70 16.46
N SER A 215 12.13 4.71 16.07
CA SER A 215 12.61 4.92 14.69
C SER A 215 13.29 3.69 14.11
N GLU A 216 14.16 3.03 14.88
CA GLU A 216 14.85 1.81 14.47
C GLU A 216 13.91 0.64 14.14
N LYS A 217 12.81 0.48 14.89
CA LYS A 217 11.83 -0.59 14.64
C LYS A 217 10.98 -0.32 13.40
N LEU A 218 10.77 0.97 13.07
CA LEU A 218 9.95 1.41 11.96
C LEU A 218 10.76 1.62 10.68
N LYS A 219 12.08 1.43 10.71
CA LYS A 219 12.95 1.59 9.55
C LYS A 219 12.51 0.73 8.38
N GLY A 220 12.36 1.35 7.21
CA GLY A 220 11.88 0.74 5.97
C GLY A 220 10.36 0.52 5.90
N LYS A 221 9.58 0.84 6.94
CA LYS A 221 8.12 0.73 6.92
C LYS A 221 7.50 1.92 6.20
N ASN A 222 6.33 1.67 5.61
CA ASN A 222 5.62 2.65 4.78
C ASN A 222 4.27 2.97 5.40
N LEU A 223 3.97 4.27 5.51
CA LEU A 223 2.65 4.79 5.81
C LEU A 223 2.11 5.48 4.55
N LEU A 224 0.99 5.00 4.02
CA LEU A 224 0.29 5.65 2.92
C LEU A 224 -1.06 6.16 3.37
N LEU A 225 -1.36 7.40 2.99
CA LEU A 225 -2.68 7.98 3.12
C LEU A 225 -3.30 8.03 1.73
N GLN A 226 -4.54 7.58 1.60
CA GLN A 226 -5.25 7.51 0.32
C GLN A 226 -6.64 8.14 0.40
N GLU A 227 -7.05 8.74 -0.72
CA GLU A 227 -8.30 9.49 -0.93
C GLU A 227 -8.48 10.64 0.08
N GLY A 228 -8.25 11.90 -0.34
CA GLY A 228 -8.47 13.06 0.54
C GLY A 228 -7.51 13.15 1.73
N CYS A 229 -6.22 13.38 1.45
CA CYS A 229 -5.16 13.39 2.45
C CYS A 229 -5.03 14.69 3.26
N SER A 230 -5.86 15.70 3.02
CA SER A 230 -5.68 17.05 3.58
C SER A 230 -5.51 17.06 5.10
N GLY A 231 -6.38 16.38 5.85
CA GLY A 231 -6.26 16.34 7.32
C GLY A 231 -5.14 15.43 7.83
N GLY A 232 -4.64 14.50 7.01
CA GLY A 232 -3.39 13.77 7.29
C GLY A 232 -2.16 14.66 7.11
N VAL A 233 -2.19 15.53 6.09
CA VAL A 233 -1.17 16.57 5.87
C VAL A 233 -1.18 17.59 7.01
N ASP A 234 -2.34 18.05 7.47
CA ASP A 234 -2.44 18.94 8.63
C ASP A 234 -1.78 18.33 9.88
N GLN A 235 -1.93 17.02 10.09
CA GLN A 235 -1.28 16.31 11.20
C GLN A 235 0.23 16.19 11.02
N LEU A 236 0.70 15.97 9.79
CA LEU A 236 2.13 16.00 9.46
C LEU A 236 2.72 17.38 9.73
N GLU A 237 2.02 18.46 9.37
CA GLU A 237 2.41 19.85 9.67
C GLU A 237 2.52 20.08 11.19
N GLN A 238 1.51 19.67 11.94
CA GLN A 238 1.50 19.75 13.40
C GLN A 238 2.62 18.95 14.06
N PHE A 239 3.08 17.87 13.41
CA PHE A 239 4.20 17.08 13.91
C PHE A 239 5.55 17.74 13.60
N VAL A 240 5.77 18.14 12.35
CA VAL A 240 7.06 18.61 11.82
C VAL A 240 7.41 20.04 12.26
N LEU A 241 6.46 20.98 12.19
CA LEU A 241 6.76 22.40 12.42
C LEU A 241 7.24 22.68 13.85
N PRO A 242 6.58 22.19 14.93
CA PRO A 242 7.03 22.45 16.29
C PRO A 242 8.39 21.82 16.59
N ARG A 243 8.70 20.66 16.00
CA ARG A 243 9.99 19.98 16.17
C ARG A 243 11.13 20.75 15.51
N ALA A 244 10.92 21.27 14.31
CA ALA A 244 11.90 22.11 13.65
C ALA A 244 12.17 23.42 14.41
N LEU A 245 11.13 24.06 14.95
CA LEU A 245 11.29 25.25 15.80
C LEU A 245 12.02 24.93 17.10
N LYS A 246 11.79 23.75 17.68
CA LYS A 246 12.51 23.30 18.89
C LYS A 246 13.99 23.04 18.60
N ALA A 247 14.32 22.47 17.44
CA ALA A 247 15.69 22.19 17.04
C ALA A 247 16.49 23.47 16.73
N ASP A 248 15.84 24.49 16.16
CA ASP A 248 16.44 25.81 15.92
C ASP A 248 15.45 26.93 16.28
N PRO A 249 15.46 27.41 17.54
CA PRO A 249 14.58 28.48 17.99
C PRO A 249 14.80 29.82 17.29
N THR A 250 15.94 30.00 16.61
CA THR A 250 16.24 31.25 15.89
C THR A 250 15.56 31.31 14.53
N LYS A 251 15.21 30.15 13.98
CA LYS A 251 14.55 30.03 12.69
C LYS A 251 13.06 30.32 12.83
N LYS A 252 12.58 31.34 12.14
CA LYS A 252 11.13 31.58 11.98
C LYS A 252 10.56 30.53 11.03
N VAL A 253 10.06 29.45 11.59
CA VAL A 253 9.40 28.38 10.85
C VAL A 253 7.89 28.54 10.96
N SER A 254 7.23 28.66 9.82
CA SER A 254 5.77 28.79 9.69
C SER A 254 5.17 27.83 8.66
N THR A 255 5.98 27.26 7.77
CA THR A 255 5.51 26.37 6.68
C THR A 255 6.41 25.16 6.49
N LEU A 256 5.87 24.09 5.89
CA LEU A 256 6.65 22.89 5.55
C LEU A 256 7.78 23.19 4.56
N GLN A 257 7.62 24.20 3.71
CA GLN A 257 8.64 24.60 2.74
C GLN A 257 9.94 25.07 3.41
N GLU A 258 9.85 25.58 4.64
CA GLU A 258 11.00 26.05 5.41
C GLU A 258 11.69 24.92 6.19
N VAL A 259 11.01 23.78 6.37
CA VAL A 259 11.46 22.66 7.21
C VAL A 259 11.89 21.46 6.39
N LEU A 260 11.13 21.12 5.36
CA LEU A 260 11.39 19.94 4.55
C LEU A 260 12.46 20.25 3.50
N GLU A 261 13.47 19.39 3.43
CA GLU A 261 14.52 19.48 2.43
C GLU A 261 14.19 18.62 1.21
N PHE A 262 14.67 19.03 0.05
CA PHE A 262 14.61 18.18 -1.15
C PHE A 262 15.64 17.06 -1.03
N SER A 263 15.23 15.83 -1.33
CA SER A 263 16.17 14.72 -1.46
C SER A 263 16.99 14.87 -2.72
N SER A 264 18.31 14.74 -2.59
CA SER A 264 19.23 14.69 -3.71
C SER A 264 19.05 13.42 -4.55
N LYS A 265 19.59 13.38 -5.76
CA LYS A 265 19.60 12.15 -6.58
C LYS A 265 20.22 10.97 -5.83
N LYS A 266 21.36 11.18 -5.16
CA LYS A 266 22.05 10.11 -4.40
C LYS A 266 21.19 9.57 -3.26
N GLU A 267 20.44 10.44 -2.57
CA GLU A 267 19.51 10.01 -1.52
C GLU A 267 18.31 9.25 -2.09
N CYS A 268 17.72 9.71 -3.20
CA CYS A 268 16.66 8.98 -3.89
C CYS A 268 17.14 7.59 -4.36
N ASP A 269 18.32 7.50 -4.99
CA ASP A 269 18.91 6.24 -5.42
C ASP A 269 19.18 5.31 -4.22
N PHE A 270 19.58 5.88 -3.07
CA PHE A 270 19.77 5.14 -1.82
C PHE A 270 18.45 4.58 -1.27
N ILE A 271 17.40 5.39 -1.12
CA ILE A 271 16.12 4.91 -0.57
C ILE A 271 15.40 3.94 -1.52
N ASP A 272 15.59 4.07 -2.83
CA ASP A 272 15.09 3.11 -3.81
C ASP A 272 15.78 1.76 -3.65
N LYS A 273 17.11 1.77 -3.43
CA LYS A 273 17.90 0.56 -3.24
C LYS A 273 17.62 -0.12 -1.90
N GLU A 274 17.66 0.63 -0.80
CA GLU A 274 17.61 0.07 0.55
C GLU A 274 16.17 -0.20 1.02
N TYR A 275 15.21 0.65 0.60
CA TYR A 275 13.83 0.59 1.10
C TYR A 275 12.79 0.34 0.00
N ARG A 276 13.19 0.17 -1.26
CA ARG A 276 12.29 -0.06 -2.39
C ARG A 276 11.23 1.03 -2.53
N HIS A 277 11.61 2.28 -2.25
CA HIS A 277 10.72 3.45 -2.33
C HIS A 277 10.05 3.57 -3.71
N ASN A 278 10.78 3.27 -4.79
CA ASN A 278 10.27 3.22 -6.16
C ASN A 278 9.16 2.17 -6.45
N HIS A 279 8.77 1.32 -5.49
CA HIS A 279 7.62 0.43 -5.63
C HIS A 279 6.27 1.17 -5.50
N PHE A 280 6.28 2.42 -5.05
CA PHE A 280 5.11 3.29 -5.00
C PHE A 280 5.03 4.17 -6.23
N TYR A 281 3.90 4.11 -6.93
CA TYR A 281 3.72 4.81 -8.18
C TYR A 281 2.59 5.82 -8.09
N PHE A 282 2.86 7.01 -8.60
CA PHE A 282 1.89 8.09 -8.72
C PHE A 282 1.67 8.38 -10.20
N ALA A 283 0.48 8.81 -10.60
CA ALA A 283 0.24 9.25 -11.97
C ALA A 283 1.00 10.55 -12.26
N LYS A 284 1.14 11.44 -11.25
CA LYS A 284 2.06 12.59 -11.29
C LYS A 284 2.76 12.77 -9.94
N PRO A 285 3.94 12.17 -9.73
CA PRO A 285 4.64 12.28 -8.47
C PRO A 285 5.21 13.68 -8.23
N SER A 286 5.22 14.08 -6.96
CA SER A 286 6.10 15.13 -6.43
C SER A 286 7.57 14.71 -6.48
N CYS A 287 8.48 15.63 -6.13
CA CYS A 287 9.80 15.21 -5.68
C CYS A 287 9.73 14.53 -4.31
N VAL A 288 10.81 13.87 -3.91
CA VAL A 288 10.94 13.32 -2.56
C VAL A 288 11.46 14.41 -1.63
N TYR A 289 10.72 14.67 -0.56
CA TYR A 289 11.09 15.57 0.53
C TYR A 289 11.61 14.75 1.70
N LYS A 290 12.45 15.33 2.55
CA LYS A 290 12.92 14.70 3.77
C LYS A 290 12.74 15.62 4.98
N PHE A 291 12.43 15.01 6.10
CA PHE A 291 12.54 15.61 7.43
C PHE A 291 13.53 14.77 8.24
N GLU A 292 14.43 15.44 8.95
CA GLU A 292 15.45 14.83 9.79
C GLU A 292 15.38 15.45 11.18
N GLU A 293 15.45 14.63 12.22
CA GLU A 293 15.62 15.09 13.59
C GLU A 293 16.61 14.18 14.35
N GLY A 294 17.13 14.68 15.48
CA GLY A 294 18.19 14.05 16.27
C GLY A 294 19.61 14.52 15.91
N GLU A 295 20.58 14.13 16.74
CA GLU A 295 21.99 14.49 16.58
C GLU A 295 22.88 13.24 16.39
N GLY A 296 23.96 13.40 15.62
CA GLY A 296 24.96 12.35 15.45
C GLY A 296 24.40 11.02 14.91
N GLY A 297 24.60 9.95 15.68
CA GLY A 297 24.18 8.58 15.33
C GLY A 297 22.70 8.29 15.57
N GLU A 298 21.96 9.19 16.25
CA GLU A 298 20.53 9.04 16.53
C GLU A 298 19.64 9.78 15.52
N LYS A 299 20.24 10.19 14.39
CA LYS A 299 19.52 10.84 13.30
C LYS A 299 18.55 9.88 12.65
N HIS A 300 17.28 10.21 12.75
CA HIS A 300 16.20 9.47 12.11
C HIS A 300 15.51 10.35 11.08
N ARG A 301 15.06 9.73 9.98
CA ARG A 301 14.52 10.44 8.83
C ARG A 301 13.15 9.91 8.46
N ILE A 302 12.31 10.81 7.96
CA ILE A 302 11.18 10.43 7.13
C ILE A 302 11.34 11.02 5.73
N TYR A 303 10.98 10.22 4.73
CA TYR A 303 10.89 10.65 3.34
C TYR A 303 9.42 10.76 2.96
N ILE A 304 9.06 11.88 2.33
CA ILE A 304 7.68 12.23 2.00
C ILE A 304 7.57 12.41 0.49
N SER A 305 6.59 11.76 -0.12
CA SER A 305 6.23 11.95 -1.52
C SER A 305 4.71 11.89 -1.70
N PHE A 306 4.18 12.53 -2.73
CA PHE A 306 2.73 12.57 -2.95
C PHE A 306 2.35 12.69 -4.42
N GLU A 307 1.12 12.31 -4.74
CA GLU A 307 0.53 12.61 -6.04
C GLU A 307 0.16 14.09 -6.15
N ILE A 308 0.68 14.75 -7.16
CA ILE A 308 0.26 16.11 -7.45
C ILE A 308 -1.15 16.07 -8.03
N ALA A 309 -2.09 16.69 -7.30
CA ALA A 309 -3.45 16.92 -7.74
C ALA A 309 -3.43 17.53 -9.15
N VAL A 310 -3.79 16.71 -10.13
CA VAL A 310 -4.07 17.21 -11.46
C VAL A 310 -5.44 17.83 -11.34
N GLN A 311 -5.59 19.11 -11.66
CA GLN A 311 -6.91 19.64 -12.00
C GLN A 311 -7.46 18.71 -13.05
N VAL A 312 -8.40 17.83 -12.65
CA VAL A 312 -9.00 16.85 -13.53
C VAL A 312 -9.84 17.67 -14.49
N THR A 313 -9.21 18.16 -15.55
CA THR A 313 -9.95 18.63 -16.69
C THR A 313 -10.73 17.39 -17.13
N LYS A 314 -12.05 17.42 -16.94
CA LYS A 314 -13.01 16.32 -17.13
C LYS A 314 -13.01 15.73 -18.57
N LYS A 315 -12.01 16.04 -19.38
CA LYS A 315 -11.98 15.86 -20.83
C LYS A 315 -10.80 15.07 -21.40
N PHE A 316 -9.91 14.48 -20.60
CA PHE A 316 -8.88 13.63 -21.18
C PHE A 316 -9.14 12.13 -20.97
N PRO A 317 -9.14 11.34 -22.07
CA PRO A 317 -9.41 9.92 -22.07
C PRO A 317 -8.26 9.17 -21.40
N THR A 318 -8.59 7.93 -21.09
CA THR A 318 -7.82 6.75 -20.64
C THR A 318 -6.47 6.48 -21.32
N ALA A 319 -5.84 7.45 -21.98
CA ALA A 319 -4.46 7.37 -22.42
C ALA A 319 -3.58 7.07 -21.19
N LYS A 320 -3.01 5.86 -21.20
CA LYS A 320 -2.15 5.25 -20.19
C LYS A 320 -1.33 6.32 -19.45
N ARG A 321 -1.84 6.83 -18.33
CA ARG A 321 -1.03 7.68 -17.47
C ARG A 321 0.10 6.79 -17.01
N GLN A 322 1.32 7.10 -17.44
CA GLN A 322 2.49 6.38 -16.98
C GLN A 322 2.65 6.68 -15.49
N HIS A 323 2.13 5.78 -14.68
CA HIS A 323 2.40 5.72 -13.27
C HIS A 323 3.91 5.59 -13.11
N ARG A 324 4.51 6.49 -12.33
CA ARG A 324 5.96 6.53 -12.11
C ARG A 324 6.24 6.81 -10.63
N PRO A 325 7.36 6.31 -10.10
CA PRO A 325 7.75 6.59 -8.73
C PRO A 325 8.14 8.05 -8.54
N ALA A 326 8.04 8.52 -7.30
CA ALA A 326 8.62 9.80 -6.91
C ALA A 326 10.15 9.74 -6.97
N ASN A 327 10.77 10.85 -7.40
CA ASN A 327 12.23 10.95 -7.52
C ASN A 327 12.67 12.41 -7.41
N PHE A 328 13.97 12.68 -7.50
CA PHE A 328 14.54 14.04 -7.37
C PHE A 328 14.11 15.03 -8.48
N ASN A 329 13.59 14.53 -9.61
CA ASN A 329 13.10 15.33 -10.75
C ASN A 329 11.58 15.57 -10.69
N GLY A 330 10.89 15.10 -9.65
CA GLY A 330 9.48 15.40 -9.44
C GLY A 330 9.23 16.90 -9.22
N ARG A 331 7.97 17.32 -9.29
CA ARG A 331 7.63 18.74 -9.13
C ARG A 331 7.78 19.18 -7.67
N ARG A 332 8.41 20.34 -7.50
CA ARG A 332 8.88 20.94 -6.24
C ARG A 332 7.90 21.98 -5.70
N ASP A 333 6.69 21.54 -5.39
CA ASP A 333 5.60 22.43 -5.00
C ASP A 333 4.83 21.83 -3.80
N LEU A 334 5.32 22.08 -2.58
CA LEU A 334 4.71 21.52 -1.35
C LEU A 334 3.30 22.03 -1.09
N HIS A 335 2.92 23.20 -1.64
CA HIS A 335 1.57 23.72 -1.49
C HIS A 335 0.51 22.79 -2.09
N LEU A 336 0.89 21.95 -3.05
CA LEU A 336 0.00 20.96 -3.66
C LEU A 336 -0.27 19.75 -2.75
N MET A 337 0.55 19.53 -1.72
CA MET A 337 0.42 18.37 -0.84
C MET A 337 -0.90 18.37 -0.10
N ARG A 338 -1.41 19.52 0.35
CA ARG A 338 -2.72 19.62 1.05
C ARG A 338 -3.90 19.17 0.19
N ASN A 339 -3.76 19.15 -1.13
CA ASN A 339 -4.80 18.73 -2.08
C ASN A 339 -4.53 17.34 -2.66
N THR A 340 -3.52 16.60 -2.17
CA THR A 340 -3.21 15.26 -2.67
C THR A 340 -4.27 14.24 -2.28
N ASN A 341 -4.47 13.26 -3.15
CA ASN A 341 -5.22 12.05 -2.84
C ASN A 341 -4.31 10.92 -2.35
N ASP A 342 -3.01 10.96 -2.63
CA ASP A 342 -2.07 9.95 -2.18
C ASP A 342 -0.86 10.64 -1.55
N LEU A 343 -0.61 10.34 -0.28
CA LEU A 343 0.58 10.76 0.46
C LEU A 343 1.32 9.52 0.93
N HIS A 344 2.61 9.44 0.66
CA HIS A 344 3.49 8.37 1.10
C HIS A 344 4.56 8.93 2.05
N ILE A 345 4.67 8.29 3.21
CA ILE A 345 5.69 8.54 4.22
C ILE A 345 6.48 7.24 4.40
N LEU A 346 7.78 7.30 4.15
CA LEU A 346 8.74 6.24 4.41
C LEU A 346 9.55 6.58 5.66
N PHE A 347 9.59 5.68 6.63
CA PHE A 347 10.41 5.78 7.84
C PHE A 347 11.81 5.21 7.59
N ALA A 348 12.89 5.94 7.85
CA ALA A 348 14.23 5.59 7.37
C ALA A 348 15.39 5.84 8.33
#